data_AF-A0A832HYT6-F1
#
_entry.id   AF-A0A832HYT6-F1
#
_cell.length_a   1.000
_cell.length_b   1.000
_cell.length_c   1.000
_cell.angle_alpha   90.00
_cell.angle_beta   90.00
_cell.angle_gamma   90.00
#
_symmetry.space_group_name_H-M   'P 1'
#
loop_
_entity.id
_entity.type
_entity.pdbx_description
1 polymer ?
#
loop_
_entity_poly.entity_id
_entity_poly.type
_entity_poly.pdbx_seq_one_letter_code
_entity_poly.pdbx_strand_id
1 'polypeptide(L)'
;MSKKNPTKDEALEALDFIVNVLKEHEKDLDKLINELGNITERLGDTGELSSKIEKVEERLTTLQNEITNLITYLSAPRETAQTPAHLITTQKATVAEASALRGPPVILRCKQWEDFQVLAHQAQTISFLYREAEKSFQVDALKNNQIVTYSGELPKPTALLKSWLAKQLEVDEKNILEGILAIG
;
A
#
# COMPACT_ATOMS: atom_id res chain seq x y z
N MET A 1 22.94 -12.91 -64.37
CA MET A 1 22.03 -13.80 -63.61
C MET A 1 20.60 -13.44 -64.01
N SER A 2 20.01 -14.18 -64.96
CA SER A 2 18.66 -13.90 -65.45
C SER A 2 17.63 -14.28 -64.39
N LYS A 3 16.81 -13.32 -63.94
CA LYS A 3 15.65 -13.58 -63.08
C LYS A 3 14.66 -14.44 -63.87
N LYS A 4 14.50 -15.70 -63.48
CA LYS A 4 13.51 -16.61 -64.04
C LYS A 4 12.13 -16.11 -63.58
N ASN A 5 11.24 -15.78 -64.52
CA ASN A 5 9.88 -15.37 -64.17
C ASN A 5 9.19 -16.54 -63.46
N PRO A 6 8.49 -16.30 -62.34
CA PRO A 6 7.78 -17.35 -61.64
C PRO A 6 6.77 -17.98 -62.60
N THR A 7 6.72 -19.31 -62.56
CA THR A 7 5.72 -20.06 -63.29
C THR A 7 4.32 -19.75 -62.73
N LYS A 8 3.28 -19.90 -63.55
CA LYS A 8 1.90 -19.60 -63.11
C LYS A 8 1.50 -20.39 -61.85
N ASP A 9 2.01 -21.61 -61.72
CA ASP A 9 1.76 -22.47 -60.55
C ASP A 9 2.44 -21.91 -59.29
N GLU A 10 3.71 -21.47 -59.36
CA GLU A 10 4.40 -20.81 -58.23
C GLU A 10 3.68 -19.52 -57.80
N ALA A 11 3.09 -18.77 -58.74
CA ALA A 11 2.32 -17.57 -58.43
C ALA A 11 0.98 -17.89 -57.75
N LEU A 12 0.33 -19.01 -58.10
CA LEU A 12 -0.90 -19.48 -57.47
C LEU A 12 -0.63 -20.02 -56.06
N GLU A 13 0.45 -20.79 -55.87
CA GLU A 13 0.86 -21.26 -54.54
C GLU A 13 1.18 -20.11 -53.59
N ALA A 14 1.87 -19.07 -54.09
CA ALA A 14 2.15 -17.87 -53.30
C ALA A 14 0.87 -17.12 -52.90
N LEU A 15 -0.13 -17.07 -53.79
CA LEU A 15 -1.44 -16.48 -53.48
C LEU A 15 -2.20 -17.29 -52.44
N ASP A 16 -2.22 -18.63 -52.54
CA ASP A 16 -2.86 -19.50 -51.55
C ASP A 16 -2.21 -19.36 -50.17
N PHE A 17 -0.88 -19.22 -50.13
CA PHE A 17 -0.15 -18.92 -48.89
C PHE A 17 -0.59 -17.58 -48.29
N ILE A 18 -0.64 -16.52 -49.09
CA ILE A 18 -1.08 -15.19 -48.64
C ILE A 18 -2.52 -15.24 -48.13
N VAL A 19 -3.42 -15.91 -48.84
CA VAL A 19 -4.83 -16.05 -48.44
C VAL A 19 -4.95 -16.79 -47.12
N ASN A 20 -4.17 -17.84 -46.89
CA ASN A 20 -4.16 -18.55 -45.61
C ASN A 20 -3.65 -17.68 -44.47
N VAL A 21 -2.57 -16.93 -44.68
CA VAL A 21 -2.05 -15.99 -43.67
C VAL A 21 -3.07 -14.89 -43.35
N LEU A 22 -3.74 -14.34 -44.37
CA LEU A 22 -4.78 -13.32 -44.16
C LEU A 22 -5.98 -13.87 -43.38
N LYS A 23 -6.40 -15.11 -43.64
CA LYS A 23 -7.46 -15.78 -42.86
C LYS A 23 -7.06 -16.03 -41.40
N GLU A 24 -5.79 -16.36 -41.16
CA GLU A 24 -5.28 -16.51 -39.79
C GLU A 24 -5.28 -15.17 -39.06
N HIS A 25 -4.83 -14.09 -39.72
CA HIS A 25 -4.88 -12.75 -39.16
C HIS A 25 -6.30 -12.26 -38.89
N GLU A 26 -7.27 -12.55 -39.77
CA GLU A 26 -8.69 -12.24 -39.56
C GLU A 26 -9.21 -12.90 -38.28
N LYS A 27 -8.90 -14.20 -38.09
CA LYS A 27 -9.27 -14.95 -36.90
C LYS A 27 -8.61 -14.40 -35.62
N ASP A 28 -7.35 -14.00 -35.71
CA ASP A 28 -6.64 -13.40 -34.58
C ASP A 28 -7.21 -12.03 -34.20
N LEU A 29 -7.60 -11.22 -35.18
CA LEU A 29 -8.30 -9.95 -34.95
C LEU A 29 -9.66 -10.17 -34.30
N ASP A 30 -10.46 -11.14 -34.76
CA ASP A 30 -11.73 -11.50 -34.11
C ASP A 30 -11.53 -11.91 -32.64
N LYS A 31 -10.47 -12.67 -32.36
CA LYS A 31 -10.13 -13.04 -30.98
C LYS A 31 -9.76 -11.82 -30.14
N LEU A 32 -8.93 -10.93 -30.66
CA LEU A 32 -8.53 -9.70 -29.96
C LEU A 32 -9.73 -8.77 -29.70
N ILE A 33 -10.66 -8.66 -30.65
CA ILE A 33 -11.91 -7.89 -30.47
C ILE A 33 -12.74 -8.47 -29.33
N ASN A 34 -12.88 -9.79 -29.26
CA ASN A 34 -13.60 -10.45 -28.18
C ASN A 34 -12.92 -10.26 -26.81
N GLU A 35 -11.59 -10.35 -26.75
CA GLU A 35 -10.82 -10.10 -25.52
C GLU A 35 -10.97 -8.64 -25.07
N LEU A 36 -10.92 -7.67 -26.00
CA LEU A 36 -11.16 -6.26 -25.72
C LEU A 36 -12.58 -6.00 -25.22
N GLY A 37 -13.59 -6.67 -25.78
CA GLY A 37 -14.96 -6.62 -25.31
C GLY A 37 -15.08 -7.05 -23.84
N ASN A 38 -14.49 -8.21 -23.49
CA ASN A 38 -14.47 -8.72 -22.12
C ASN A 38 -13.74 -7.78 -21.15
N ILE A 39 -12.61 -7.19 -21.57
CA ILE A 39 -11.88 -6.22 -20.73
C ILE A 39 -12.72 -4.95 -20.53
N THR A 40 -13.40 -4.49 -21.57
CA THR A 40 -14.25 -3.29 -21.51
C THR A 40 -15.47 -3.51 -20.61
N GLU A 41 -16.09 -4.68 -20.64
CA GLU A 41 -17.18 -5.05 -19.73
C GLU A 41 -16.73 -5.04 -18.27
N ARG A 42 -15.60 -5.70 -17.97
CA ARG A 42 -14.98 -5.69 -16.63
C ARG A 42 -14.56 -4.28 -16.17
N LEU A 43 -14.15 -3.42 -17.11
CA LEU A 43 -13.86 -2.02 -16.81
C LEU A 43 -15.16 -1.23 -16.56
N GLY A 44 -16.27 -1.58 -17.21
CA GLY A 44 -17.60 -1.06 -16.90
C GLY A 44 -17.99 -1.30 -15.44
N ASP A 45 -17.70 -2.50 -14.91
CA ASP A 45 -17.89 -2.83 -13.49
C ASP A 45 -17.04 -1.95 -12.55
N THR A 46 -15.94 -1.38 -13.05
CA THR A 46 -15.12 -0.41 -12.29
C THR A 46 -15.89 0.89 -12.02
N GLY A 47 -16.87 1.25 -12.87
CA GLY A 47 -17.79 2.36 -12.60
C GLY A 47 -18.69 2.09 -11.39
N GLU A 48 -19.19 0.85 -11.26
CA GLU A 48 -19.95 0.43 -10.06
C GLU A 48 -19.06 0.44 -8.80
N LEU A 49 -17.80 0.03 -8.95
CA LEU A 49 -16.80 0.13 -7.88
C LEU A 49 -16.57 1.59 -7.47
N SER A 50 -16.49 2.53 -8.42
CA SER A 50 -16.38 3.96 -8.14
C SER A 50 -17.56 4.47 -7.32
N SER A 51 -18.79 4.10 -7.67
CA SER A 51 -19.97 4.50 -6.89
C SER A 51 -19.99 3.90 -5.47
N LYS A 52 -19.50 2.67 -5.31
CA LYS A 52 -19.34 2.06 -3.98
C LYS A 52 -18.28 2.80 -3.16
N ILE A 53 -17.18 3.22 -3.78
CA ILE A 53 -16.11 4.01 -3.14
C ILE A 53 -16.66 5.36 -2.67
N GLU A 54 -17.38 6.09 -3.52
CA GLU A 54 -18.01 7.37 -3.14
C GLU A 54 -18.94 7.22 -1.92
N LYS A 55 -19.75 6.16 -1.88
CA LYS A 55 -20.60 5.86 -0.70
C LYS A 55 -19.79 5.59 0.56
N VAL A 56 -18.65 4.91 0.45
CA VAL A 56 -17.76 4.63 1.59
C VAL A 56 -17.10 5.93 2.08
N GLU A 57 -16.69 6.81 1.17
CA GLU A 57 -16.12 8.13 1.50
C GLU A 57 -17.13 9.03 2.23
N GLU A 58 -18.40 9.04 1.80
CA GLU A 58 -19.47 9.79 2.45
C GLU A 58 -19.73 9.28 3.89
N ARG A 59 -19.75 7.95 4.07
CA ARG A 59 -19.88 7.32 5.38
C ARG A 59 -18.70 7.66 6.28
N LEU A 60 -17.48 7.64 5.74
CA LEU A 60 -16.27 7.99 6.48
C LEU A 60 -16.27 9.46 6.92
N THR A 61 -16.72 10.37 6.05
CA THR A 61 -16.87 11.80 6.37
C THR A 61 -17.89 12.02 7.49
N THR A 62 -19.00 11.28 7.45
CA THR A 62 -20.02 11.31 8.52
C THR A 62 -19.43 10.85 9.86
N LEU A 63 -18.72 9.72 9.86
CA LEU A 63 -18.07 9.19 11.06
C LEU A 63 -17.00 10.16 11.61
N GLN A 64 -16.21 10.78 10.74
CA GLN A 64 -15.24 11.79 11.15
C GLN A 64 -15.91 12.99 11.84
N ASN A 65 -17.05 13.45 11.32
CA ASN A 65 -17.84 14.51 11.94
C ASN A 65 -18.39 14.10 13.31
N GLU A 66 -18.93 12.89 13.44
CA GLU A 66 -19.42 12.35 14.72
C GLU A 66 -18.30 12.26 15.76
N ILE A 67 -17.12 11.73 15.39
CA ILE A 67 -15.95 11.67 16.27
C ILE A 67 -15.50 13.07 16.70
N THR A 68 -15.45 14.03 15.75
CA THR A 68 -15.09 15.42 16.05
C THR A 68 -16.05 16.05 17.04
N ASN A 69 -17.36 15.81 16.87
CA ASN A 69 -18.38 16.27 17.80
C ASN A 69 -18.20 15.63 19.18
N LEU A 70 -18.00 14.32 19.26
CA LEU A 70 -17.74 13.60 20.52
C LEU A 70 -16.51 14.13 21.26
N ILE A 71 -15.40 14.35 20.54
CA ILE A 71 -14.18 14.96 21.11
C ILE A 71 -14.51 16.35 21.65
N THR A 72 -15.27 17.15 20.92
CA THR A 72 -15.67 18.49 21.35
C THR A 72 -16.51 18.44 22.64
N TYR A 73 -17.46 17.51 22.73
CA TYR A 73 -18.27 17.32 23.95
C TYR A 73 -17.44 16.84 25.15
N LEU A 74 -16.46 15.95 24.94
CA LEU A 74 -15.59 15.42 26.00
C LEU A 74 -14.51 16.42 26.42
N SER A 75 -14.07 17.28 25.50
CA SER A 75 -13.02 18.28 25.72
C SER A 75 -13.56 19.59 26.28
N ALA A 76 -14.89 19.79 26.28
CA ALA A 76 -15.52 20.93 26.93
C ALA A 76 -15.20 20.89 28.45
N PRO A 77 -14.56 21.93 29.01
CA PRO A 77 -14.28 21.99 30.43
C PRO A 77 -15.59 21.89 31.22
N ARG A 78 -15.74 20.83 32.01
CA ARG A 78 -16.77 20.80 33.04
C ARG A 78 -16.42 21.88 34.06
N GLU A 79 -17.17 22.98 34.07
CA GLU A 79 -17.26 23.86 35.24
C GLU A 79 -17.92 23.10 36.38
N THR A 80 -17.15 22.28 37.09
CA THR A 80 -17.51 21.81 38.43
C THR A 80 -17.07 22.86 39.43
N ALA A 81 -18.07 23.47 40.07
CA ALA A 81 -17.93 24.36 41.20
C ALA A 81 -17.02 23.77 42.31
N GLN A 82 -15.98 24.54 42.65
CA GLN A 82 -15.39 24.82 43.97
C GLN A 82 -15.60 23.81 45.13
N THR A 83 -14.51 23.25 45.68
CA THR A 83 -13.98 23.58 47.04
C THR A 83 -12.65 22.83 47.34
N PRO A 84 -11.80 23.35 48.28
CA PRO A 84 -10.34 23.23 48.19
C PRO A 84 -9.67 22.21 49.15
N ALA A 85 -8.46 21.82 48.72
CA ALA A 85 -7.26 21.47 49.50
C ALA A 85 -7.30 20.30 50.51
N HIS A 86 -6.57 19.23 50.19
CA HIS A 86 -5.66 18.62 51.16
C HIS A 86 -4.38 18.08 50.50
N LEU A 87 -3.25 18.64 50.94
CA LEU A 87 -1.89 18.16 50.74
C LEU A 87 -1.69 16.88 51.56
N ILE A 88 -1.23 15.76 50.98
CA ILE A 88 -0.32 14.81 51.65
C ILE A 88 0.59 14.12 50.61
N THR A 89 1.89 14.38 50.76
CA THR A 89 3.02 13.64 50.18
C THR A 89 3.18 12.29 50.87
N THR A 90 3.32 11.18 50.16
CA THR A 90 4.33 10.13 50.47
C THR A 90 4.54 9.15 49.32
N GLN A 91 5.81 8.87 49.09
CA GLN A 91 6.42 8.14 47.98
C GLN A 91 6.30 6.62 48.13
N LYS A 92 6.09 5.92 47.02
CA LYS A 92 6.76 4.62 46.74
C LYS A 92 6.84 4.41 45.23
N ALA A 93 7.80 5.08 44.60
CA ALA A 93 8.20 4.88 43.22
C ALA A 93 9.45 4.00 43.20
N THR A 94 9.33 2.81 42.59
CA THR A 94 10.43 2.15 41.89
C THR A 94 9.79 1.30 40.78
N VAL A 95 10.33 1.43 39.55
CA VAL A 95 10.00 0.74 38.29
C VAL A 95 8.95 1.39 37.35
N ALA A 96 8.89 2.73 37.26
CA ALA A 96 8.10 3.41 36.21
C ALA A 96 8.79 4.65 35.59
N GLU A 97 10.13 4.67 35.54
CA GLU A 97 10.91 5.86 35.13
C GLU A 97 11.56 5.75 33.74
N ALA A 98 10.92 5.08 32.77
CA ALA A 98 11.35 5.13 31.37
C ALA A 98 10.26 5.55 30.37
N SER A 99 8.99 5.68 30.79
CA SER A 99 7.87 5.96 29.88
C SER A 99 7.44 7.43 29.83
N ALA A 100 7.95 8.29 30.71
CA ALA A 100 7.47 9.68 30.86
C ALA A 100 8.17 10.73 29.97
N LEU A 101 9.13 10.33 29.12
CA LEU A 101 9.87 11.24 28.22
C LEU A 101 9.38 11.20 26.77
N ARG A 102 8.47 10.29 26.43
CA ARG A 102 8.03 10.10 25.04
C ARG A 102 6.76 10.90 24.81
N GLY A 103 6.86 11.91 23.94
CA GLY A 103 5.74 12.74 23.52
C GLY A 103 4.62 11.93 22.86
N PRO A 104 3.52 12.60 22.45
CA PRO A 104 2.39 11.93 21.82
C PRO A 104 2.86 11.01 20.68
N PRO A 105 2.27 9.82 20.52
CA PRO A 105 2.64 8.93 19.43
C PRO A 105 2.45 9.63 18.08
N VAL A 106 3.53 9.70 17.29
CA VAL A 106 3.52 10.32 15.96
C VAL A 106 3.63 9.24 14.90
N ILE A 107 2.77 9.32 13.87
CA ILE A 107 2.86 8.50 12.67
C ILE A 107 3.36 9.38 11.52
N LEU A 108 4.50 9.03 10.95
CA LEU A 108 5.10 9.75 9.83
C LEU A 108 5.01 8.89 8.56
N ARG A 109 4.29 9.36 7.55
CA ARG A 109 4.16 8.66 6.26
C ARG A 109 5.11 9.25 5.23
N CYS A 110 6.13 8.49 4.88
CA CYS A 110 7.09 8.83 3.83
C CYS A 110 6.55 8.45 2.46
N LYS A 111 6.63 9.38 1.50
CA LYS A 111 6.39 9.07 0.08
C LYS A 111 7.64 8.54 -0.62
N GLN A 112 8.82 8.99 -0.19
CA GLN A 112 10.11 8.59 -0.74
C GLN A 112 10.75 7.51 0.13
N TRP A 113 11.37 6.53 -0.50
CA TRP A 113 12.03 5.41 0.20
C TRP A 113 13.26 5.92 0.97
N GLU A 114 13.98 6.87 0.40
CA GLU A 114 15.20 7.44 0.97
C GLU A 114 14.93 8.13 2.31
N ASP A 115 13.84 8.91 2.40
CA ASP A 115 13.40 9.55 3.63
C ASP A 115 13.03 8.51 4.70
N PHE A 116 12.31 7.46 4.28
CA PHE A 116 11.97 6.35 5.16
C PHE A 116 13.23 5.67 5.69
N GLN A 117 14.21 5.39 4.83
CA GLN A 117 15.44 4.71 5.21
C GLN A 117 16.23 5.51 6.24
N VAL A 118 16.36 6.83 6.07
CA VAL A 118 17.05 7.71 7.03
C VAL A 118 16.35 7.70 8.39
N LEU A 119 15.01 7.78 8.39
CA LEU A 119 14.23 7.83 9.61
C LEU A 119 14.19 6.46 10.31
N ALA A 120 13.99 5.38 9.55
CA ALA A 120 13.87 4.00 10.04
C ALA A 120 15.22 3.30 10.28
N HIS A 121 16.35 3.94 9.99
CA HIS A 121 17.67 3.42 10.28
C HIS A 121 17.81 3.05 11.77
N GLN A 122 18.23 1.82 12.08
CA GLN A 122 18.32 1.28 13.45
C GLN A 122 16.98 1.35 14.22
N ALA A 123 15.86 1.11 13.54
CA ALA A 123 14.55 0.98 14.19
C ALA A 123 14.52 -0.20 15.18
N GLN A 124 13.68 -0.05 16.22
CA GLN A 124 13.50 -1.05 17.29
C GLN A 124 12.78 -2.29 16.77
N THR A 125 11.75 -2.06 15.95
CA THR A 125 10.95 -3.11 15.31
C THR A 125 10.53 -2.61 13.95
N ILE A 126 10.55 -3.51 12.97
CA ILE A 126 10.01 -3.24 11.64
C ILE A 126 8.88 -4.25 11.41
N SER A 127 7.72 -3.78 10.97
CA SER A 127 6.71 -4.64 10.38
C SER A 127 6.58 -4.33 8.91
N PHE A 128 6.38 -5.33 8.07
CA PHE A 128 6.03 -5.11 6.68
C PHE A 128 4.80 -5.92 6.30
N LEU A 129 4.05 -5.38 5.36
CA LEU A 129 2.89 -6.02 4.77
C LEU A 129 3.06 -6.02 3.26
N TYR A 130 2.95 -7.21 2.68
CA TYR A 130 2.96 -7.41 1.24
C TYR A 130 1.60 -7.88 0.76
N ARG A 131 1.01 -7.15 -0.20
CA ARG A 131 -0.22 -7.58 -0.88
C ARG A 131 0.10 -7.90 -2.33
N GLU A 132 0.26 -9.19 -2.63
CA GLU A 132 0.61 -9.67 -3.97
C GLU A 132 -0.42 -9.27 -5.04
N ALA A 133 -1.71 -9.31 -4.70
CA ALA A 133 -2.81 -8.94 -5.61
C ALA A 133 -2.77 -7.46 -6.04
N GLU A 134 -2.29 -6.56 -5.18
CA GLU A 134 -2.28 -5.11 -5.42
C GLU A 134 -0.89 -4.61 -5.84
N LYS A 135 0.13 -5.48 -5.87
CA LYS A 135 1.54 -5.12 -6.03
C LYS A 135 2.00 -4.01 -5.05
N SER A 136 1.33 -3.91 -3.90
CA SER A 136 1.57 -2.88 -2.90
C SER A 136 2.44 -3.45 -1.77
N PHE A 137 3.44 -2.66 -1.38
CA PHE A 137 4.32 -2.94 -0.27
C PHE A 137 4.19 -1.82 0.75
N GLN A 138 3.92 -2.18 2.00
CA GLN A 138 3.94 -1.26 3.13
C GLN A 138 4.97 -1.73 4.14
N VAL A 139 5.74 -0.80 4.70
CA VAL A 139 6.63 -1.07 5.82
C VAL A 139 6.49 0.00 6.87
N ASP A 140 6.37 -0.44 8.11
CA ASP A 140 6.28 0.39 9.30
C ASP A 140 7.49 0.12 10.19
N ALA A 141 8.16 1.17 10.64
CA ALA A 141 9.31 1.11 11.50
C ALA A 141 9.02 1.87 12.80
N LEU A 142 9.19 1.20 13.93
CA LEU A 142 9.10 1.82 15.25
C LEU A 142 10.46 2.31 15.71
N LYS A 143 10.58 3.61 15.91
CA LYS A 143 11.80 4.24 16.43
C LYS A 143 11.42 5.39 17.35
N ASN A 144 11.96 5.40 18.57
CA ASN A 144 11.79 6.50 19.52
C ASN A 144 10.32 6.93 19.77
N ASN A 145 9.38 5.98 19.84
CA ASN A 145 7.93 6.24 19.99
C ASN A 145 7.23 6.85 18.77
N GLN A 146 7.91 6.86 17.62
CA GLN A 146 7.37 7.25 16.34
C GLN A 146 7.24 6.00 15.46
N ILE A 147 6.11 5.88 14.77
CA ILE A 147 5.95 4.92 13.68
C ILE A 147 6.21 5.66 12.38
N VAL A 148 7.21 5.20 11.63
CA VAL A 148 7.51 5.69 10.30
C VAL A 148 6.94 4.67 9.32
N THR A 149 6.09 5.09 8.40
CA THR A 149 5.45 4.23 7.41
C THR A 149 5.90 4.62 6.01
N TYR A 150 6.27 3.65 5.21
CA TYR A 150 6.42 3.80 3.77
C TYR A 150 5.43 2.88 3.05
N SER A 151 4.84 3.39 1.96
CA SER A 151 3.98 2.61 1.07
C SER A 151 4.40 2.87 -0.37
N GLY A 152 4.69 1.82 -1.12
CA GLY A 152 5.18 1.94 -2.48
C GLY A 152 5.21 0.62 -3.22
N GLU A 153 5.88 0.63 -4.38
CA GLU A 153 6.08 -0.57 -5.18
C GLU A 153 7.21 -1.43 -4.61
N LEU A 154 7.08 -2.75 -4.79
CA LEU A 154 8.01 -3.72 -4.25
C LEU A 154 9.43 -3.59 -4.85
N PRO A 155 10.48 -3.55 -4.02
CA PRO A 155 11.84 -3.83 -4.48
C PRO A 155 11.96 -5.32 -4.87
N LYS A 156 12.19 -5.61 -6.15
CA LYS A 156 12.50 -6.98 -6.61
C LYS A 156 13.89 -7.38 -6.07
N PRO A 157 14.10 -8.59 -5.49
CA PRO A 157 13.21 -9.75 -5.38
C PRO A 157 12.51 -9.93 -4.01
N THR A 158 11.23 -10.33 -4.05
CA THR A 158 10.32 -10.55 -2.89
C THR A 158 10.81 -11.63 -1.92
N ALA A 159 11.49 -12.66 -2.40
CA ALA A 159 11.85 -13.85 -1.62
C ALA A 159 12.82 -13.56 -0.45
N LEU A 160 13.50 -12.41 -0.48
CA LEU A 160 14.48 -12.00 0.52
C LEU A 160 14.11 -10.66 1.17
N LEU A 161 12.82 -10.31 1.20
CA LEU A 161 12.38 -8.99 1.67
C LEU A 161 12.80 -8.71 3.12
N LYS A 162 12.74 -9.72 4.01
CA LYS A 162 13.24 -9.61 5.39
C LYS A 162 14.72 -9.30 5.44
N SER A 163 15.56 -10.08 4.76
CA SER A 163 17.01 -9.86 4.72
C SER A 163 17.39 -8.56 4.01
N TRP A 164 16.61 -8.15 3.01
CA TRP A 164 16.76 -6.86 2.33
C TRP A 164 16.48 -5.71 3.30
N LEU A 165 15.36 -5.74 4.02
CA LEU A 165 15.01 -4.74 5.04
C LEU A 165 16.06 -4.68 6.15
N ALA A 166 16.53 -5.83 6.63
CA ALA A 166 17.58 -5.91 7.64
C ALA A 166 18.86 -5.19 7.19
N LYS A 167 19.25 -5.40 5.93
CA LYS A 167 20.43 -4.77 5.34
C LYS A 167 20.25 -3.27 5.08
N GLN A 168 19.08 -2.84 4.59
CA GLN A 168 18.83 -1.43 4.28
C GLN A 168 18.70 -0.57 5.53
N LEU A 169 18.11 -1.11 6.58
CA LEU A 169 17.77 -0.37 7.79
C LEU A 169 18.74 -0.63 8.95
N GLU A 170 19.71 -1.53 8.77
CA GLU A 170 20.65 -1.96 9.81
C GLU A 170 19.92 -2.46 11.06
N VAL A 171 18.93 -3.33 10.84
CA VAL A 171 18.10 -3.94 11.89
C VAL A 171 18.24 -5.45 11.84
N ASP A 172 18.30 -6.09 13.01
CA ASP A 172 18.36 -7.54 13.13
C ASP A 172 17.08 -8.19 12.57
N GLU A 173 17.21 -9.25 11.78
CA GLU A 173 16.08 -9.97 11.17
C GLU A 173 15.05 -10.45 12.20
N LYS A 174 15.48 -10.72 13.45
CA LYS A 174 14.57 -11.11 14.54
C LYS A 174 13.57 -10.01 14.93
N ASN A 175 13.91 -8.76 14.63
CA ASN A 175 13.08 -7.59 14.91
C ASN A 175 12.22 -7.19 13.69
N ILE A 176 12.26 -7.99 12.62
CA ILE A 176 11.49 -7.78 11.39
C ILE A 176 10.34 -8.79 11.33
N LEU A 177 9.13 -8.27 11.43
CA LEU A 177 7.91 -9.04 11.48
C LEU A 177 7.10 -8.82 10.20
N GLU A 178 6.38 -9.86 9.79
CA GLU A 178 5.38 -9.75 8.72
C GLU A 178 4.03 -9.48 9.37
N GLY A 179 3.42 -8.33 9.08
CA GLY A 179 2.18 -7.90 9.72
C GLY A 179 2.06 -6.36 9.80
N ILE A 180 1.13 -5.92 10.63
CA ILE A 180 0.82 -4.50 10.84
C ILE A 180 1.27 -4.10 12.24
N LEU A 181 2.03 -3.01 12.33
CA LEU A 181 2.40 -2.41 13.61
C LEU A 181 1.34 -1.38 14.01
N ALA A 182 0.67 -1.62 15.13
CA ALA A 182 -0.36 -0.74 15.66
C ALA A 182 0.02 -0.25 17.07
N ILE A 183 -0.45 0.96 17.41
CA ILE A 183 -0.32 1.55 18.74
C ILE A 183 -1.58 1.13 19.53
N GLY A 184 -1.38 0.47 20.66
CA GLY A 184 -2.45 0.01 21.57
C GLY A 184 -2.54 0.84 22.84
#